data_AF-A0A4Y4M6S6-F1
#
_entry.id   AF-A0A4Y4M6S6-F1
#
_cell.length_a   1.000
_cell.length_b   1.000
_cell.length_c   1.000
_cell.angle_alpha   90.00
_cell.angle_beta   90.00
_cell.angle_gamma   90.00
#
_symmetry.space_group_name_H-M   'P 1'
#
loop_
_entity.id
_entity.type
_entity.pdbx_description
1 polymer ?
#
loop_
_entity_poly.entity_id
_entity_poly.type
_entity_poly.pdbx_seq_one_letter_code
_entity_poly.pdbx_strand_id
1 'polypeptide(L)'
;MQEKEIQEITNEVTQILLKKNEDYGGASFDLGLNGNMVHLWDKIRRYRTLVENNMKGKAPNFETIDDTLKDIIGYAIIGLIISKKTKR
;
A
#
# COMPACT_ATOMS: atom_id res chain seq x y z
N MET A 1 15.64 -7.88 12.50
CA MET A 1 14.81 -8.38 11.39
C MET A 1 14.89 -9.89 11.37
N GLN A 2 13.97 -10.51 12.08
CA GLN A 2 13.74 -11.94 12.09
C GLN A 2 12.65 -12.28 11.07
N GLU A 3 12.67 -13.50 10.51
CA GLU A 3 11.65 -13.94 9.54
C GLU A 3 10.22 -13.75 10.07
N LYS A 4 10.01 -14.04 11.36
CA LYS A 4 8.72 -13.90 12.03
C LYS A 4 8.17 -12.46 11.97
N GLU A 5 9.02 -11.46 12.19
CA GLU A 5 8.63 -10.05 12.14
C GLU A 5 8.16 -9.65 10.72
N ILE A 6 8.84 -10.16 9.69
CA ILE A 6 8.46 -9.94 8.29
C ILE A 6 7.11 -10.61 8.01
N GLN A 7 6.95 -11.86 8.44
CA GLN A 7 5.73 -12.63 8.22
C GLN A 7 4.52 -11.96 8.88
N GLU A 8 4.65 -11.49 10.12
CA GLU A 8 3.59 -10.74 10.81
C GLU A 8 3.11 -9.54 9.99
N ILE A 9 4.03 -8.70 9.51
CA ILE A 9 3.70 -7.53 8.68
C ILE A 9 3.03 -7.95 7.37
N THR A 10 3.59 -8.93 6.66
CA THR A 10 3.03 -9.38 5.38
C THR A 10 1.65 -10.04 5.52
N ASN A 11 1.40 -10.72 6.64
CA ASN A 11 0.10 -11.28 6.95
C ASN A 11 -0.93 -10.17 7.19
N GLU A 12 -0.58 -9.13 7.95
CA GLU A 12 -1.45 -7.96 8.13
C GLU A 12 -1.80 -7.30 6.79
N VAL A 13 -0.81 -7.05 5.94
CA VAL A 13 -1.02 -6.47 4.61
C VAL A 13 -1.93 -7.37 3.77
N THR A 14 -1.76 -8.68 3.85
CA THR A 14 -2.61 -9.65 3.15
C THR A 14 -4.07 -9.50 3.60
N GLN A 15 -4.33 -9.41 4.90
CA GLN A 15 -5.70 -9.23 5.42
C GLN A 15 -6.31 -7.90 4.96
N ILE A 16 -5.53 -6.81 4.96
CA ILE A 16 -5.96 -5.49 4.45
C ILE A 16 -6.36 -5.59 2.97
N LEU A 17 -5.53 -6.25 2.16
CA LEU A 17 -5.80 -6.41 0.73
C LEU A 17 -7.05 -7.27 0.46
N LEU A 18 -7.23 -8.36 1.20
CA LEU A 18 -8.40 -9.24 1.07
C LEU A 18 -9.68 -8.47 1.41
N LYS A 19 -9.68 -7.74 2.53
CA LYS A 19 -10.82 -6.89 2.93
C LYS A 19 -11.14 -5.83 1.87
N LYS A 20 -10.12 -5.13 1.36
CA LYS A 20 -10.31 -4.14 0.27
C LYS A 20 -10.86 -4.79 -1.00
N ASN A 21 -10.45 -6.01 -1.32
CA ASN A 21 -10.95 -6.71 -2.50
C ASN A 21 -12.43 -7.08 -2.36
N GLU A 22 -12.88 -7.45 -1.16
CA GLU A 22 -14.30 -7.68 -0.84
C GLU A 22 -15.12 -6.38 -0.93
N ASP A 23 -14.58 -5.27 -0.40
CA ASP A 23 -15.27 -3.97 -0.37
C ASP A 23 -15.41 -3.31 -1.76
N TYR A 24 -14.39 -3.45 -2.63
CA TYR A 24 -14.30 -2.70 -3.90
C TYR A 24 -14.38 -3.56 -5.18
N GLY A 25 -14.62 -4.87 -5.06
CA GLY A 25 -14.98 -5.73 -6.20
C GLY A 25 -13.99 -5.70 -7.38
N GLY A 26 -12.68 -5.59 -7.12
CA GLY A 26 -11.65 -5.57 -8.16
C GLY A 26 -11.49 -4.24 -8.93
N ALA A 27 -12.12 -3.14 -8.49
CA ALA A 27 -12.02 -1.83 -9.17
C ALA A 27 -10.57 -1.32 -9.37
N SER A 28 -9.60 -1.78 -8.56
CA SER A 28 -8.18 -1.43 -8.72
C SER A 28 -7.50 -2.03 -9.96
N PHE A 29 -8.15 -2.96 -10.67
CA PHE A 29 -7.59 -3.61 -11.87
C PHE A 29 -7.91 -2.85 -13.16
N ASP A 30 -8.91 -1.97 -13.17
CA ASP A 30 -9.49 -1.40 -14.39
C ASP A 30 -8.53 -0.51 -15.19
N LEU A 31 -7.54 0.09 -14.52
CA LEU A 31 -6.54 0.97 -15.14
C LEU A 31 -5.16 0.31 -15.31
N GLY A 32 -5.04 -0.99 -15.00
CA GLY A 32 -3.80 -1.76 -15.11
C GLY A 32 -2.62 -1.15 -14.35
N LEU A 33 -1.40 -1.29 -14.89
CA LEU A 33 -0.19 -0.78 -14.25
C LEU A 33 -0.13 0.75 -14.17
N ASN A 34 -0.78 1.47 -15.10
CA ASN A 34 -0.82 2.92 -15.07
C ASN A 34 -1.61 3.44 -13.87
N GLY A 35 -2.79 2.87 -13.61
CA GLY A 35 -3.56 3.19 -12.40
C GLY A 35 -2.82 2.82 -11.12
N ASN A 36 -2.21 1.63 -11.11
CA ASN A 36 -1.39 1.19 -9.98
C ASN A 36 -0.24 2.16 -9.66
N MET A 37 0.48 2.64 -10.69
CA MET A 37 1.56 3.61 -10.53
C MET A 37 1.06 4.91 -9.87
N VAL A 38 -0.10 5.41 -10.29
CA VAL A 38 -0.70 6.63 -9.72
C VAL A 38 -1.03 6.43 -8.24
N HIS A 39 -1.62 5.29 -7.88
CA HIS A 39 -1.91 4.98 -6.48
C HIS A 39 -0.65 4.85 -5.61
N LEU A 40 0.39 4.19 -6.14
CA LEU A 40 1.66 4.07 -5.44
C LEU A 40 2.32 5.45 -5.22
N TRP A 41 2.27 6.30 -6.25
CA TRP A 41 2.80 7.66 -6.19
C TRP A 41 2.11 8.51 -5.11
N ASP A 42 0.78 8.45 -5.03
CA ASP A 42 0.01 9.14 -3.99
C ASP A 42 0.45 8.73 -2.58
N LYS A 43 0.62 7.42 -2.36
CA LYS A 43 1.04 6.88 -1.06
C LYS A 43 2.48 7.26 -0.71
N ILE A 44 3.41 7.26 -1.67
CA ILE A 44 4.78 7.73 -1.46
C ILE A 44 4.79 9.24 -1.13
N ARG A 45 4.01 10.05 -1.85
CA ARG A 45 3.89 11.49 -1.57
C ARG A 45 3.33 11.74 -0.17
N ARG A 46 2.36 10.94 0.27
CA ARG A 46 1.83 10.99 1.62
C ARG A 46 2.88 10.62 2.66
N TYR A 47 3.57 9.48 2.47
CA TYR A 47 4.63 9.02 3.37
C TYR A 47 5.67 10.12 3.60
N ARG A 48 6.16 10.74 2.53
CA ARG A 48 7.06 11.88 2.60
C ARG A 48 6.48 13.02 3.45
N THR A 49 5.22 13.39 3.20
CA THR A 49 4.55 14.48 3.94
C THR A 49 4.45 14.17 5.44
N LEU A 50 4.11 12.92 5.79
CA LEU A 50 4.00 12.48 7.19
C LEU A 50 5.36 12.53 7.90
N VAL A 51 6.42 12.05 7.24
CA VAL A 51 7.79 12.10 7.78
C VAL A 51 8.24 13.55 7.98
N GLU A 52 8.06 14.42 6.97
CA GLU A 52 8.43 15.84 7.08
C GLU A 52 7.65 16.57 8.18
N ASN A 53 6.36 16.25 8.36
CA ASN A 53 5.55 16.83 9.44
C ASN A 53 5.97 16.33 10.82
N ASN A 54 6.27 15.03 10.95
CA ASN A 54 6.77 14.44 12.18
C ASN A 54 8.08 15.09 12.63
N MET A 55 9.02 15.30 11.70
CA MET A 55 10.28 16.02 11.96
C MET A 55 10.06 17.48 12.39
N LYS A 56 8.95 18.10 11.97
CA LYS A 56 8.56 19.46 12.36
C LYS A 56 7.71 19.50 13.65
N GLY A 57 7.54 18.38 14.33
CA GLY A 57 6.72 18.26 15.55
C GLY A 57 5.21 18.39 15.32
N LYS A 58 4.74 18.23 14.07
CA LYS A 58 3.31 18.24 13.74
C LYS A 58 2.78 16.81 13.82
N ALA A 59 1.82 16.57 14.72
CA ALA A 59 1.17 15.27 14.82
C ALA A 59 0.26 15.00 13.60
N PRO A 60 0.27 13.78 13.04
CA PRO A 60 -0.69 13.40 12.02
C PRO A 60 -2.09 13.24 12.63
N ASN A 61 -3.10 13.86 12.02
CA ASN A 61 -4.45 13.91 12.59
C ASN A 61 -5.32 12.68 12.29
N PHE A 62 -4.99 11.84 11.31
CA PHE A 62 -5.92 10.81 10.80
C PHE A 62 -5.31 9.50 10.30
N GLU A 63 -4.02 9.44 9.95
CA GLU A 63 -3.40 8.21 9.43
C GLU A 63 -1.91 8.19 9.74
N THR A 64 -1.39 7.02 10.10
CA THR A 64 -0.02 6.87 10.58
C THR A 64 0.96 6.61 9.44
N ILE A 65 2.26 6.74 9.75
CA ILE A 65 3.34 6.33 8.84
C ILE A 65 3.22 4.83 8.53
N ASP A 66 2.93 4.02 9.56
CA ASP A 66 2.83 2.56 9.44
C ASP A 66 1.70 2.14 8.51
N ASP A 67 0.53 2.76 8.62
CA ASP A 67 -0.60 2.52 7.71
C ASP A 67 -0.22 2.86 6.27
N THR A 68 0.48 3.97 6.07
CA THR A 68 0.93 4.41 4.75
C THR A 68 1.96 3.43 4.15
N LEU A 69 2.87 2.89 4.97
CA LEU A 69 3.84 1.88 4.55
C LEU A 69 3.14 0.56 4.17
N LYS A 70 2.16 0.11 4.96
CA LYS A 70 1.35 -1.08 4.65
C LYS A 70 0.59 -0.91 3.33
N ASP A 71 0.05 0.28 3.07
CA ASP A 71 -0.59 0.61 1.80
C ASP A 71 0.40 0.54 0.62
N ILE A 72 1.62 1.06 0.76
CA ILE A 72 2.67 0.99 -0.27
C ILE A 72 2.99 -0.48 -0.59
N ILE A 73 3.16 -1.34 0.43
CA ILE A 73 3.38 -2.78 0.24
C ILE A 73 2.18 -3.40 -0.50
N GLY A 74 0.96 -3.05 -0.08
CA GLY A 74 -0.27 -3.54 -0.71
C GLY A 74 -0.37 -3.20 -2.19
N TYR A 75 -0.13 -1.94 -2.57
CA TYR A 75 -0.15 -1.51 -3.97
C TYR A 75 0.97 -2.14 -4.80
N ALA A 76 2.15 -2.38 -4.22
CA ALA A 76 3.23 -3.11 -4.90
C ALA A 76 2.82 -4.57 -5.20
N ILE A 77 2.17 -5.26 -4.26
CA ILE A 77 1.63 -6.62 -4.47
C ILE A 77 0.59 -6.62 -5.59
N ILE A 78 -0.34 -5.65 -5.60
CA ILE A 78 -1.34 -5.50 -6.67
C ILE A 78 -0.64 -5.33 -8.03
N GLY A 79 0.38 -4.47 -8.11
CA GLY A 79 1.15 -4.25 -9.34
C GLY A 79 1.81 -5.53 -9.86
N LEU A 80 2.38 -6.35 -8.95
CA LEU A 80 2.94 -7.66 -9.31
C LEU A 80 1.88 -8.63 -9.81
N ILE A 81 0.68 -8.65 -9.21
CA ILE A 81 -0.44 -9.48 -9.67
C ILE A 81 -0.89 -9.06 -11.07
N ILE A 82 -1.06 -7.76 -11.31
CA ILE A 82 -1.40 -7.21 -12.63
C ILE A 82 -0.34 -7.64 -13.66
N SER A 83 0.94 -7.40 -13.36
CA SER A 83 2.05 -7.76 -14.25
C SER A 83 2.08 -9.26 -14.59
N LYS A 84 1.82 -10.14 -13.61
CA LYS A 84 1.75 -11.60 -13.83
C LYS A 84 0.54 -12.01 -14.69
N LYS A 85 -0.60 -11.33 -14.56
CA LYS A 85 -1.80 -11.62 -15.36
C LYS A 85 -1.64 -11.17 -16.81
N THR A 86 -0.99 -10.03 -17.07
CA THR A 86 -0.76 -9.51 -18.43
C THR A 86 0.30 -10.29 -19.21
N LYS A 87 1.18 -11.03 -18.53
CA LYS A 87 2.21 -11.90 -19.18
C LYS A 87 1.69 -13.29 -19.58
N ARG A 88 0.41 -13.59 -19.33
CA ARG A 88 -0.26 -14.81 -19.79
C ARG A 88 -1.11 -14.49 -21.00
#